data_AF-A0A937T3Y4-F1
#
_entry.id   AF-A0A937T3Y4-F1
#
_cell.length_a   1.000
_cell.length_b   1.000
_cell.length_c   1.000
_cell.angle_alpha   90.00
_cell.angle_beta   90.00
_cell.angle_gamma   90.00
#
_symmetry.space_group_name_H-M   'P 1'
#
loop_
_entity.id
_entity.type
_entity.pdbx_description
1 polymer ?
#
loop_
_entity_poly.entity_id
_entity_poly.type
_entity_poly.pdbx_seq_one_letter_code
_entity_poly.pdbx_strand_id
1 'polypeptide(L)'
;MADIHWARQFANARDTFDALIAEPMSMCRIYDKYAGPKGEHQNCLGDNFNDVTRQISWFLNLVADSEEPAPVNHSFSLYALLLNACWERISDILEILSVPDDYRHRHFSCFILVRRWANFFKHTKAFAWLVDSPRYVSADSDELKTLQADGTDYRYVDDDFLKRYYSSDCTKNRHKLKGEFLGHERSTVVILPNIGDLTKDICTSLDDFVRLVTDNPVYVEVLTNTASILDYYERECEVTTTTTTTTTTTAPPAV
;
A
#
# COMPACT_ATOMS: atom_id res chain seq x y z
N MET A 1 5.27 25.34 12.63
CA MET A 1 4.93 25.55 11.20
C MET A 1 4.78 24.23 10.45
N ALA A 2 5.63 23.22 10.69
CA ALA A 2 5.47 21.88 10.11
C ALA A 2 4.09 21.24 10.39
N ASP A 3 3.57 21.37 11.63
CA ASP A 3 2.27 20.76 11.99
C ASP A 3 1.08 21.32 11.19
N ILE A 4 1.08 22.63 10.90
CA ILE A 4 0.02 23.27 10.09
C ILE A 4 0.05 22.75 8.65
N HIS A 5 1.25 22.55 8.10
CA HIS A 5 1.42 22.02 6.75
C HIS A 5 0.84 20.61 6.63
N TRP A 6 1.13 19.73 7.59
CA TRP A 6 0.63 18.35 7.60
C TRP A 6 -0.87 18.25 7.83
N ALA A 7 -1.42 19.03 8.76
CA ALA A 7 -2.87 19.10 8.99
C ALA A 7 -3.60 19.48 7.69
N ARG A 8 -3.07 20.46 6.95
CA ARG A 8 -3.63 20.85 5.64
C ARG A 8 -3.54 19.73 4.61
N GLN A 9 -2.45 18.96 4.58
CA GLN A 9 -2.33 17.84 3.64
C GLN A 9 -3.35 16.74 3.94
N PHE A 10 -3.55 16.38 5.22
CA PHE A 10 -4.57 15.40 5.62
C PHE A 10 -6.00 15.91 5.40
N ALA A 11 -6.27 17.19 5.62
CA ALA A 11 -7.57 17.79 5.31
C ALA A 11 -7.86 17.73 3.79
N ASN A 12 -6.89 18.07 2.95
CA ASN A 12 -7.03 17.92 1.49
C ASN A 12 -7.25 16.46 1.07
N ALA A 13 -6.50 15.52 1.68
CA ALA A 13 -6.68 14.10 1.46
C ALA A 13 -8.10 13.63 1.84
N ARG A 14 -8.61 14.04 3.00
CA ARG A 14 -10.00 13.79 3.42
C ARG A 14 -10.99 14.31 2.38
N ASP A 15 -10.93 15.59 2.08
CA ASP A 15 -11.90 16.25 1.18
C ASP A 15 -11.89 15.60 -0.22
N THR A 16 -10.70 15.26 -0.72
CA THR A 16 -10.52 14.55 -2.00
C THR A 16 -11.10 13.14 -1.95
N PHE A 17 -10.79 12.38 -0.89
CA PHE A 17 -11.25 10.99 -0.76
C PHE A 17 -12.76 10.91 -0.60
N ASP A 18 -13.34 11.80 0.20
CA ASP A 18 -14.78 11.83 0.42
C ASP A 18 -15.51 12.21 -0.87
N ALA A 19 -15.06 13.24 -1.58
CA ALA A 19 -15.69 13.68 -2.83
C ALA A 19 -15.61 12.63 -3.97
N LEU A 20 -14.52 11.85 -4.05
CA LEU A 20 -14.28 10.93 -5.16
C LEU A 20 -14.68 9.48 -4.88
N ILE A 21 -14.67 9.06 -3.61
CA ILE A 21 -14.87 7.66 -3.22
C ILE A 21 -16.00 7.48 -2.22
N ALA A 22 -16.00 8.22 -1.11
CA ALA A 22 -16.94 7.96 -0.02
C ALA A 22 -18.37 8.45 -0.33
N GLU A 23 -18.53 9.72 -0.73
CA GLU A 23 -19.84 10.30 -1.04
C GLU A 23 -20.51 9.69 -2.28
N PRO A 24 -19.78 9.43 -3.39
CA PRO A 24 -20.37 8.72 -4.52
C PRO A 24 -20.67 7.25 -4.22
N MET A 25 -20.24 6.74 -3.05
CA MET A 25 -20.30 5.35 -2.67
C MET A 25 -19.71 4.45 -3.76
N SER A 26 -18.52 4.80 -4.26
CA SER A 26 -17.93 4.15 -5.44
C SER A 26 -17.81 2.63 -5.29
N MET A 27 -17.56 2.14 -4.08
CA MET A 27 -17.51 0.69 -3.79
C MET A 27 -18.88 0.02 -3.78
N CYS A 28 -19.98 0.75 -3.53
CA CYS A 28 -21.33 0.23 -3.66
C CYS A 28 -21.68 -0.12 -5.11
N ARG A 29 -21.01 0.48 -6.11
CA ARG A 29 -21.17 0.05 -7.51
C ARG A 29 -20.75 -1.41 -7.72
N ILE A 30 -19.72 -1.86 -7.01
CA ILE A 30 -19.32 -3.27 -7.00
C ILE A 30 -20.43 -4.08 -6.33
N TYR A 31 -20.94 -3.64 -5.18
CA TYR A 31 -22.06 -4.29 -4.50
C TYR A 31 -23.25 -4.52 -5.46
N ASP A 32 -23.75 -3.43 -6.04
CA ASP A 32 -24.90 -3.42 -6.94
C ASP A 32 -24.70 -4.30 -8.17
N LYS A 33 -23.46 -4.39 -8.67
CA LYS A 33 -23.15 -5.20 -9.84
C LYS A 33 -23.30 -6.70 -9.59
N TYR A 34 -22.84 -7.20 -8.44
CA TYR A 34 -22.84 -8.65 -8.17
C TYR A 34 -23.90 -9.14 -7.17
N ALA A 35 -24.68 -8.25 -6.55
CA ALA A 35 -25.79 -8.65 -5.67
C ALA A 35 -26.99 -9.27 -6.42
N GLY A 36 -26.98 -9.20 -7.76
CA GLY A 36 -28.05 -9.73 -8.62
C GLY A 36 -29.32 -8.87 -8.61
N PRO A 37 -30.33 -9.20 -9.44
CA PRO A 37 -31.61 -8.52 -9.42
C PRO A 37 -32.24 -8.64 -8.02
N LYS A 38 -32.54 -7.51 -7.37
CA LYS A 38 -33.15 -7.43 -6.02
C LYS A 38 -32.26 -7.81 -4.82
N GLY A 39 -30.95 -7.93 -4.98
CA GLY A 39 -30.05 -8.24 -3.85
C GLY A 39 -30.19 -9.67 -3.33
N GLU A 40 -30.55 -10.60 -4.21
CA GLU A 40 -30.76 -12.02 -3.89
C GLU A 40 -29.43 -12.74 -3.54
N HIS A 41 -28.28 -12.13 -3.84
CA HIS A 41 -26.96 -12.66 -3.52
C HIS A 41 -26.20 -11.74 -2.55
N GLN A 42 -25.62 -12.33 -1.50
CA GLN A 42 -24.69 -11.62 -0.63
C GLN A 42 -23.39 -11.35 -1.37
N ASN A 43 -23.09 -10.08 -1.64
CA ASN A 43 -21.89 -9.67 -2.37
C ASN A 43 -20.76 -9.29 -1.41
N CYS A 44 -20.03 -10.30 -0.95
CA CYS A 44 -18.89 -10.15 -0.05
C CYS A 44 -17.75 -9.30 -0.63
N LEU A 45 -17.65 -9.20 -1.97
CA LEU A 45 -16.62 -8.41 -2.65
C LEU A 45 -16.87 -6.92 -2.43
N GLY A 46 -18.08 -6.45 -2.78
CA GLY A 46 -18.49 -5.07 -2.56
C GLY A 46 -18.41 -4.66 -1.09
N ASP A 47 -18.87 -5.54 -0.19
CA ASP A 47 -18.83 -5.29 1.26
C ASP A 47 -17.40 -5.16 1.79
N ASN A 48 -16.46 -6.01 1.34
CA ASN A 48 -15.05 -5.93 1.75
C ASN A 48 -14.39 -4.61 1.32
N PHE A 49 -14.64 -4.17 0.08
CA PHE A 49 -14.09 -2.92 -0.41
C PHE A 49 -14.74 -1.70 0.24
N ASN A 50 -16.04 -1.76 0.51
CA ASN A 50 -16.73 -0.72 1.26
C ASN A 50 -16.17 -0.60 2.70
N ASP A 51 -15.93 -1.72 3.38
CA ASP A 51 -15.36 -1.69 4.73
C ASP A 51 -13.97 -1.04 4.77
N VAL A 52 -13.03 -1.45 3.91
CA VAL A 52 -11.69 -0.86 3.92
C VAL A 52 -11.69 0.62 3.51
N THR A 53 -12.52 1.03 2.56
CA THR A 53 -12.62 2.44 2.16
C THR A 53 -13.28 3.30 3.24
N ARG A 54 -14.24 2.78 3.99
CA ARG A 54 -14.79 3.44 5.19
C ARG A 54 -13.73 3.61 6.28
N GLN A 55 -12.90 2.61 6.52
CA GLN A 55 -11.80 2.73 7.48
C GLN A 55 -10.81 3.84 7.07
N ILE A 56 -10.51 3.96 5.77
CA ILE A 56 -9.68 5.04 5.23
C ILE A 56 -10.33 6.41 5.47
N SER A 57 -11.61 6.59 5.12
CA SER A 57 -12.34 7.85 5.33
C SER A 57 -12.40 8.20 6.82
N TRP A 58 -12.72 7.26 7.70
CA TRP A 58 -12.72 7.49 9.16
C TRP A 58 -11.37 7.91 9.70
N PHE A 59 -10.29 7.27 9.23
CA PHE A 59 -8.94 7.66 9.63
C PHE A 59 -8.61 9.08 9.16
N LEU A 60 -8.92 9.43 7.92
CA LEU A 60 -8.67 10.78 7.38
C LEU A 60 -9.45 11.85 8.16
N ASN A 61 -10.71 11.59 8.48
CA ASN A 61 -11.52 12.46 9.35
C ASN A 61 -10.88 12.63 10.73
N LEU A 62 -10.49 11.52 11.38
CA LEU A 62 -9.87 11.54 12.70
C LEU A 62 -8.60 12.40 12.74
N VAL A 63 -7.74 12.28 11.73
CA VAL A 63 -6.47 13.02 11.68
C VAL A 63 -6.68 14.47 11.27
N ALA A 64 -7.58 14.75 10.32
CA ALA A 64 -7.84 16.11 9.83
C ALA A 64 -8.50 17.00 10.89
N ASP A 65 -9.39 16.44 11.71
CA ASP A 65 -10.15 17.18 12.73
C ASP A 65 -9.50 17.17 14.12
N SER A 66 -8.29 16.59 14.24
CA SER A 66 -7.59 16.50 15.51
C SER A 66 -7.08 17.87 15.98
N GLU A 67 -7.47 18.29 17.18
CA GLU A 67 -6.92 19.48 17.84
C GLU A 67 -5.46 19.30 18.26
N GLU A 68 -5.07 18.05 18.56
CA GLU A 68 -3.72 17.64 18.95
C GLU A 68 -3.19 16.58 17.97
N PRO A 69 -2.76 16.99 16.76
CA PRO A 69 -2.37 16.04 15.73
C PRO A 69 -1.17 15.20 16.18
N ALA A 70 -1.29 13.89 16.00
CA ALA A 70 -0.18 12.97 16.22
C ALA A 70 1.01 13.30 15.29
N PRO A 71 2.25 12.92 15.65
CA PRO A 71 3.42 13.10 14.79
C PRO A 71 3.17 12.57 13.38
N VAL A 72 3.58 13.33 12.35
CA VAL A 72 3.29 13.00 10.94
C VAL A 72 3.71 11.58 10.56
N ASN A 73 4.85 11.11 11.06
CA ASN A 73 5.33 9.76 10.78
C ASN A 73 4.37 8.69 11.30
N HIS A 74 3.73 8.92 12.45
CA HIS A 74 2.73 8.02 12.99
C HIS A 74 1.48 8.02 12.11
N SER A 75 0.90 9.20 11.86
CA SER A 75 -0.31 9.35 11.04
C SER A 75 -0.10 8.81 9.62
N PHE A 76 1.00 9.15 8.97
CA PHE A 76 1.31 8.65 7.63
C PHE A 76 1.56 7.14 7.62
N SER A 77 2.20 6.56 8.65
CA SER A 77 2.39 5.10 8.73
C SER A 77 1.06 4.34 8.79
N LEU A 78 0.11 4.81 9.59
CA LEU A 78 -1.24 4.23 9.68
C LEU A 78 -2.00 4.39 8.36
N TYR A 79 -1.91 5.56 7.74
CA TYR A 79 -2.50 5.82 6.44
C TYR A 79 -1.97 4.86 5.37
N ALA A 80 -0.64 4.73 5.25
CA ALA A 80 0.01 3.84 4.30
C ALA A 80 -0.37 2.36 4.55
N LEU A 81 -0.54 1.95 5.81
CA LEU A 81 -1.00 0.60 6.16
C LEU A 81 -2.44 0.34 5.70
N LEU A 82 -3.36 1.28 5.91
CA LEU A 82 -4.75 1.17 5.46
C LEU A 82 -4.84 1.12 3.93
N LEU A 83 -4.10 2.01 3.24
CA LEU A 83 -4.00 2.00 1.79
C LEU A 83 -3.40 0.69 1.26
N ASN A 84 -2.37 0.14 1.94
CA ASN A 84 -1.81 -1.15 1.56
C ASN A 84 -2.82 -2.29 1.77
N ALA A 85 -3.60 -2.27 2.85
CA ALA A 85 -4.65 -3.27 3.06
C ALA A 85 -5.71 -3.23 1.95
N CYS A 86 -6.01 -2.05 1.40
CA CYS A 86 -6.85 -1.93 0.22
C CYS A 86 -6.15 -2.52 -1.02
N TRP A 87 -4.86 -2.19 -1.23
CA TRP A 87 -4.08 -2.73 -2.34
C TRP A 87 -4.00 -4.26 -2.37
N GLU A 88 -3.72 -4.92 -1.24
CA GLU A 88 -3.60 -6.39 -1.24
C GLU A 88 -4.92 -7.03 -1.72
N ARG A 89 -6.09 -6.49 -1.32
CA ARG A 89 -7.39 -6.95 -1.82
C ARG A 89 -7.58 -6.70 -3.31
N ILE A 90 -7.16 -5.53 -3.82
CA ILE A 90 -7.19 -5.23 -5.27
C ILE A 90 -6.29 -6.21 -6.02
N SER A 91 -5.08 -6.43 -5.53
CA SER A 91 -4.07 -7.29 -6.15
C SER A 91 -4.56 -8.72 -6.32
N ASP A 92 -5.18 -9.29 -5.27
CA ASP A 92 -5.76 -10.65 -5.32
C ASP A 92 -6.81 -10.76 -6.44
N ILE A 93 -7.69 -9.76 -6.56
CA ILE A 93 -8.72 -9.73 -7.60
C ILE A 93 -8.10 -9.58 -9.00
N LEU A 94 -7.09 -8.72 -9.15
CA LEU A 94 -6.38 -8.57 -10.43
C LEU A 94 -5.66 -9.87 -10.84
N GLU A 95 -5.19 -10.65 -9.87
CA GLU A 95 -4.59 -11.96 -10.08
C GLU A 95 -5.61 -13.03 -10.52
N ILE A 96 -6.74 -13.12 -9.83
CA ILE A 96 -7.87 -13.99 -10.23
C ILE A 96 -8.31 -13.67 -11.67
N LEU A 97 -8.37 -12.38 -12.01
CA LEU A 97 -8.74 -11.91 -13.35
C LEU A 97 -7.60 -12.03 -14.38
N SER A 98 -6.42 -12.48 -13.97
CA SER A 98 -5.22 -12.58 -14.82
C SER A 98 -4.90 -11.27 -15.57
N VAL A 99 -5.09 -10.13 -14.90
CA VAL A 99 -4.82 -8.81 -15.50
C VAL A 99 -3.32 -8.69 -15.77
N PRO A 100 -2.89 -8.29 -17.00
CA PRO A 100 -1.47 -8.22 -17.33
C PRO A 100 -0.68 -7.25 -16.47
N ASP A 101 0.56 -7.60 -16.11
CA ASP A 101 1.41 -6.76 -15.26
C ASP A 101 1.63 -5.36 -15.82
N ASP A 102 1.77 -5.20 -17.14
CA ASP A 102 1.92 -3.88 -17.79
C ASP A 102 0.67 -3.01 -17.60
N TYR A 103 -0.51 -3.60 -17.50
CA TYR A 103 -1.72 -2.87 -17.14
C TYR A 103 -1.66 -2.49 -15.65
N ARG A 104 -1.29 -3.44 -14.78
CA ARG A 104 -1.21 -3.20 -13.33
C ARG A 104 -0.26 -2.05 -13.01
N HIS A 105 0.92 -2.03 -13.61
CA HIS A 105 1.93 -1.01 -13.39
C HIS A 105 1.51 0.38 -13.86
N ARG A 106 0.74 0.47 -14.95
CA ARG A 106 0.29 1.78 -15.49
C ARG A 106 -0.86 2.38 -14.69
N HIS A 107 -1.79 1.56 -14.23
CA HIS A 107 -3.03 2.01 -13.59
C HIS A 107 -2.97 2.00 -12.06
N PHE A 108 -2.04 1.26 -11.46
CA PHE A 108 -1.97 1.10 -9.99
C PHE A 108 -0.57 1.39 -9.43
N SER A 109 0.25 2.18 -10.13
CA SER A 109 1.61 2.55 -9.68
C SER A 109 1.63 3.22 -8.30
N CYS A 110 0.60 4.00 -7.97
CA CYS A 110 0.49 4.66 -6.66
C CYS A 110 0.36 3.64 -5.52
N PHE A 111 -0.30 2.50 -5.75
CA PHE A 111 -0.38 1.44 -4.75
C PHE A 111 0.96 0.69 -4.60
N ILE A 112 1.76 0.60 -5.65
CA ILE A 112 3.13 0.08 -5.55
C ILE A 112 3.99 1.00 -4.67
N LEU A 113 3.83 2.33 -4.81
CA LEU A 113 4.45 3.33 -3.93
C LEU A 113 3.98 3.15 -2.48
N VAL A 114 2.67 3.07 -2.24
CA VAL A 114 2.09 2.81 -0.90
C VAL A 114 2.65 1.54 -0.28
N ARG A 115 2.75 0.45 -1.05
CA ARG A 115 3.27 -0.83 -0.57
C ARG A 115 4.72 -0.72 -0.09
N ARG A 116 5.55 0.05 -0.80
CA ARG A 116 6.93 0.33 -0.36
C ARG A 116 6.96 1.10 0.95
N TRP A 117 6.12 2.13 1.11
CA TRP A 117 6.00 2.88 2.36
C TRP A 117 5.48 2.02 3.51
N ALA A 118 4.43 1.23 3.29
CA ALA A 118 3.91 0.30 4.27
C ALA A 118 4.99 -0.71 4.70
N ASN A 119 5.76 -1.24 3.76
CA ASN A 119 6.88 -2.15 4.07
C ASN A 119 8.00 -1.46 4.85
N PHE A 120 8.30 -0.19 4.55
CA PHE A 120 9.25 0.61 5.33
C PHE A 120 8.84 0.71 6.80
N PHE A 121 7.58 1.05 7.09
CA PHE A 121 7.10 1.18 8.46
C PHE A 121 6.91 -0.18 9.17
N LYS A 122 6.42 -1.22 8.47
CA LYS A 122 6.28 -2.58 9.05
C LYS A 122 7.61 -3.26 9.33
N HIS A 123 8.59 -3.04 8.44
CA HIS A 123 9.85 -3.75 8.42
C HIS A 123 11.01 -2.77 8.27
N THR A 124 11.19 -1.90 9.25
CA THR A 124 12.19 -0.83 9.26
C THR A 124 13.64 -1.32 9.11
N LYS A 125 13.92 -2.62 9.34
CA LYS A 125 15.26 -3.23 9.12
C LYS A 125 16.35 -2.44 9.87
N ALA A 126 17.45 -2.08 9.21
CA ALA A 126 18.59 -1.39 9.81
C ALA A 126 18.23 0.02 10.31
N PHE A 127 17.24 0.68 9.71
CA PHE A 127 16.78 2.01 10.10
C PHE A 127 16.41 2.06 11.59
N ALA A 128 15.71 1.04 12.10
CA ALA A 128 15.20 1.00 13.47
C ALA A 128 16.28 1.08 14.56
N TRP A 129 17.49 0.61 14.25
CA TRP A 129 18.56 0.41 15.24
C TRP A 129 19.74 1.35 15.02
N LEU A 130 19.82 2.01 13.86
CA LEU A 130 20.94 2.87 13.47
C LEU A 130 20.56 4.33 13.39
N VAL A 131 19.28 4.66 13.16
CA VAL A 131 18.84 6.04 12.99
C VAL A 131 18.28 6.57 14.30
N ASP A 132 18.89 7.63 14.82
CA ASP A 132 18.50 8.36 16.01
C ASP A 132 17.69 9.60 15.59
N SER A 133 16.39 9.56 15.88
CA SER A 133 15.49 10.71 15.73
C SER A 133 15.45 11.30 14.30
N PRO A 134 15.02 10.52 13.28
CA PRO A 134 14.97 10.98 11.90
C PRO A 134 14.01 12.17 11.74
N ARG A 135 14.36 13.09 10.83
CA ARG A 135 13.47 14.19 10.46
C ARG A 135 12.49 13.73 9.38
N TYR A 136 11.21 14.03 9.54
CA TYR A 136 10.18 13.73 8.54
C TYR A 136 9.72 15.02 7.89
N VAL A 137 9.86 15.11 6.57
CA VAL A 137 9.50 16.29 5.78
C VAL A 137 8.64 15.90 4.59
N SER A 138 7.85 16.84 4.08
CA SER A 138 7.07 16.61 2.86
C SER A 138 7.91 16.88 1.63
N ALA A 139 7.66 16.12 0.57
CA ALA A 139 8.32 16.28 -0.73
C ALA A 139 8.16 17.68 -1.33
N ASP A 140 7.09 18.40 -0.97
CA ASP A 140 6.78 19.75 -1.45
C ASP A 140 7.05 20.86 -0.41
N SER A 141 7.64 20.51 0.75
CA SER A 141 7.85 21.46 1.84
C SER A 141 9.05 22.41 1.58
N ASP A 142 8.94 23.65 2.08
CA ASP A 142 10.09 24.58 2.09
C ASP A 142 11.20 24.13 3.06
N GLU A 143 10.85 23.31 4.05
CA GLU A 143 11.82 22.67 4.94
C GLU A 143 12.76 21.75 4.15
N LEU A 144 12.23 20.90 3.25
CA LEU A 144 13.06 20.06 2.39
C LEU A 144 14.01 20.90 1.52
N LYS A 145 13.53 21.99 0.92
CA LYS A 145 14.37 22.89 0.12
C LYS A 145 15.50 23.49 0.96
N THR A 146 15.21 23.84 2.21
CA THR A 146 16.19 24.38 3.15
C THR A 146 17.26 23.34 3.49
N LEU A 147 16.85 22.11 3.82
CA LEU A 147 17.77 21.00 4.12
C LEU A 147 18.66 20.66 2.92
N GLN A 148 18.14 20.75 1.69
CA GLN A 148 18.92 20.51 0.48
C GLN A 148 19.91 21.63 0.17
N ALA A 149 19.67 22.85 0.68
CA ALA A 149 20.51 24.02 0.42
C ALA A 149 21.56 24.29 1.51
N ASP A 150 21.44 23.68 2.70
CA ASP A 150 22.29 24.00 3.85
C ASP A 150 23.71 23.38 3.80
N GLY A 151 23.97 22.51 2.82
CA GLY A 151 25.28 21.89 2.59
C GLY A 151 25.61 20.72 3.53
N THR A 152 24.68 20.30 4.39
CA THR A 152 24.83 19.12 5.23
C THR A 152 24.68 17.84 4.41
N ASP A 153 25.52 16.84 4.71
CA ASP A 153 25.43 15.52 4.10
C ASP A 153 24.32 14.68 4.77
N TYR A 154 23.09 14.88 4.30
CA TYR A 154 21.91 14.14 4.75
C TYR A 154 21.73 12.82 4.00
N ARG A 155 21.30 11.78 4.72
CA ARG A 155 20.75 10.56 4.12
C ARG A 155 19.26 10.74 3.89
N TYR A 156 18.87 10.87 2.64
CA TYR A 156 17.46 10.96 2.25
C TYR A 156 16.84 9.57 2.08
N VAL A 157 15.72 9.34 2.75
CA VAL A 157 14.83 8.18 2.58
C VAL A 157 13.59 8.64 1.83
N ASP A 158 13.63 8.52 0.51
CA ASP A 158 12.58 8.86 -0.45
C ASP A 158 12.09 7.60 -1.19
N ASP A 159 11.20 7.77 -2.19
CA ASP A 159 10.69 6.63 -2.96
C ASP A 159 11.79 5.85 -3.70
N ASP A 160 12.82 6.52 -4.22
CA ASP A 160 13.94 5.85 -4.88
C ASP A 160 14.79 5.03 -3.90
N PHE A 161 14.97 5.52 -2.67
CA PHE A 161 15.56 4.75 -1.58
C PHE A 161 14.71 3.52 -1.25
N LEU A 162 13.40 3.69 -1.07
CA LEU A 162 12.49 2.58 -0.77
C LEU A 162 12.43 1.56 -1.90
N LYS A 163 12.42 2.00 -3.16
CA LYS A 163 12.47 1.12 -4.33
C LYS A 163 13.72 0.24 -4.33
N ARG A 164 14.87 0.78 -3.92
CA ARG A 164 16.13 0.03 -3.86
C ARG A 164 16.21 -0.94 -2.69
N TYR A 165 15.63 -0.62 -1.54
CA TYR A 165 15.89 -1.33 -0.28
C TYR A 165 14.67 -1.97 0.41
N TYR A 166 13.45 -1.61 -0.01
CA TYR A 166 12.17 -2.02 0.59
C TYR A 166 11.14 -2.56 -0.42
N SER A 167 11.52 -2.69 -1.69
CA SER A 167 10.75 -3.47 -2.67
C SER A 167 10.77 -4.97 -2.32
N SER A 168 9.77 -5.72 -2.78
CA SER A 168 9.71 -7.19 -2.63
C SER A 168 10.98 -7.88 -3.16
N ASP A 169 11.57 -7.31 -4.21
CA ASP A 169 12.67 -7.93 -4.95
C ASP A 169 14.05 -7.45 -4.48
N CYS A 170 14.13 -6.72 -3.36
CA CYS A 170 15.35 -6.07 -2.89
C CYS A 170 16.43 -7.01 -2.30
N THR A 171 16.34 -8.33 -2.51
CA THR A 171 17.26 -9.34 -1.97
C THR A 171 18.73 -9.00 -2.26
N LYS A 172 19.02 -8.47 -3.46
CA LYS A 172 20.36 -8.06 -3.89
C LYS A 172 20.96 -6.91 -3.07
N ASN A 173 20.14 -6.00 -2.55
CA ASN A 173 20.61 -4.79 -1.87
C ASN A 173 20.44 -4.85 -0.34
N ARG A 174 19.81 -5.90 0.18
CA ARG A 174 19.52 -6.04 1.62
C ARG A 174 20.77 -5.93 2.50
N HIS A 175 21.91 -6.47 2.07
CA HIS A 175 23.18 -6.41 2.80
C HIS A 175 23.82 -5.01 2.80
N LYS A 176 23.45 -4.15 1.83
CA LYS A 176 23.98 -2.79 1.69
C LYS A 176 23.22 -1.76 2.52
N LEU A 177 21.97 -2.05 2.89
CA LEU A 177 21.11 -1.13 3.65
C LEU A 177 21.75 -0.63 4.95
N LYS A 178 22.51 -1.47 5.65
CA LYS A 178 23.25 -1.04 6.84
C LYS A 178 24.23 0.09 6.52
N GLY A 179 24.95 -0.03 5.41
CA GLY A 179 25.95 0.96 4.98
C GLY A 179 25.36 2.31 4.60
N GLU A 180 24.08 2.37 4.21
CA GLU A 180 23.40 3.64 3.90
C GLU A 180 23.21 4.55 5.12
N PHE A 181 23.11 3.97 6.32
CA PHE A 181 22.86 4.73 7.56
C PHE A 181 24.12 4.94 8.39
N LEU A 182 25.22 4.24 8.11
CA LEU A 182 26.49 4.43 8.83
C LEU A 182 27.02 5.84 8.54
N GLY A 183 27.29 6.61 9.60
CA GLY A 183 27.70 8.02 9.49
C GLY A 183 26.56 9.01 9.28
N HIS A 184 25.32 8.53 9.16
CA HIS A 184 24.12 9.36 9.04
C HIS A 184 23.09 9.08 10.14
N GLU A 185 23.53 8.54 11.27
CA GLU A 185 22.67 8.13 12.39
C GLU A 185 21.77 9.29 12.86
N ARG A 186 22.29 10.53 12.83
CA ARG A 186 21.57 11.76 13.23
C ARG A 186 21.29 12.73 12.08
N SER A 187 21.66 12.38 10.85
CA SER A 187 21.45 13.18 9.64
C SER A 187 20.60 12.44 8.61
N THR A 188 19.64 11.65 9.08
CA THR A 188 18.67 10.98 8.21
C THR A 188 17.39 11.80 8.10
N VAL A 189 16.93 12.01 6.87
CA VAL A 189 15.70 12.74 6.52
C VAL A 189 14.79 11.81 5.73
N VAL A 190 13.59 11.57 6.23
CA VAL A 190 12.55 10.81 5.55
C VAL A 190 11.65 11.79 4.79
N ILE A 191 11.61 11.64 3.46
CA ILE A 191 10.82 12.48 2.57
C ILE A 191 9.52 11.75 2.27
N LEU A 192 8.44 12.15 2.94
CA LEU A 192 7.11 11.60 2.72
C LEU A 192 6.50 12.20 1.44
N PRO A 193 5.68 11.42 0.69
CA PRO A 193 4.96 11.96 -0.44
C PRO A 193 3.96 13.04 0.01
N ASN A 194 3.60 13.93 -0.90
CA ASN A 194 2.46 14.81 -0.66
C ASN A 194 1.20 13.94 -0.51
N ILE A 195 0.56 14.02 0.65
CA ILE A 195 -0.56 13.15 1.03
C ILE A 195 -1.77 13.43 0.16
N GLY A 196 -2.06 14.70 -0.15
CA GLY A 196 -3.18 15.08 -1.00
C GLY A 196 -3.04 14.54 -2.43
N ASP A 197 -1.85 14.70 -3.02
CA ASP A 197 -1.55 14.17 -4.36
C ASP A 197 -1.61 12.64 -4.38
N LEU A 198 -1.02 11.99 -3.38
CA LEU A 198 -1.09 10.53 -3.22
C LEU A 198 -2.55 10.05 -3.11
N THR A 199 -3.38 10.71 -2.31
CA THR A 199 -4.79 10.36 -2.17
C THR A 199 -5.54 10.50 -3.48
N LYS A 200 -5.29 11.57 -4.24
CA LYS A 200 -5.91 11.77 -5.56
C LYS A 200 -5.56 10.64 -6.54
N ASP A 201 -4.30 10.23 -6.59
CA ASP A 201 -3.85 9.13 -7.44
C ASP A 201 -4.48 7.79 -7.01
N ILE A 202 -4.61 7.58 -5.70
CA ILE A 202 -5.30 6.42 -5.13
C ILE A 202 -6.78 6.42 -5.51
N CYS A 203 -7.49 7.54 -5.38
CA CYS A 203 -8.90 7.66 -5.78
C CYS A 203 -9.08 7.37 -7.27
N THR A 204 -8.18 7.87 -8.12
CA THR A 204 -8.19 7.58 -9.56
C THR A 204 -8.03 6.09 -9.82
N SER A 205 -7.06 5.45 -9.16
CA SER A 205 -6.81 4.01 -9.29
C SER A 205 -7.98 3.17 -8.76
N LEU A 206 -8.66 3.63 -7.70
CA LEU A 206 -9.85 2.98 -7.18
C LEU A 206 -11.03 3.07 -8.16
N ASP A 207 -11.26 4.21 -8.82
CA ASP A 207 -12.28 4.31 -9.87
C ASP A 207 -11.95 3.41 -11.06
N ASP A 208 -10.68 3.40 -11.50
CA ASP A 208 -10.20 2.50 -12.56
C ASP A 208 -10.46 1.03 -12.18
N PHE A 209 -10.19 0.63 -10.93
CA PHE A 209 -10.50 -0.71 -10.43
C PHE A 209 -12.00 -1.00 -10.47
N VAL A 210 -12.84 -0.11 -9.91
CA VAL A 210 -14.30 -0.28 -9.90
C VAL A 210 -14.81 -0.48 -11.33
N ARG A 211 -14.42 0.39 -12.26
CA ARG A 211 -14.82 0.29 -13.67
C ARG A 211 -14.33 -1.00 -14.31
N LEU A 212 -13.09 -1.41 -14.02
CA LEU A 212 -12.54 -2.67 -14.53
C LEU A 212 -13.41 -3.86 -14.14
N VAL A 213 -13.84 -3.92 -12.87
CA VAL A 213 -14.62 -5.05 -12.35
C VAL A 213 -16.12 -4.89 -12.54
N THR A 214 -16.67 -3.70 -12.86
CA THR A 214 -18.12 -3.54 -13.08
C THR A 214 -18.52 -3.44 -14.55
N ASP A 215 -17.65 -2.90 -15.39
CA ASP A 215 -17.99 -2.51 -16.76
C ASP A 215 -17.43 -3.49 -17.80
N ASN A 216 -16.44 -4.31 -17.44
CA ASN A 216 -15.92 -5.37 -18.32
C ASN A 216 -16.76 -6.65 -18.19
N PRO A 217 -17.54 -7.05 -19.20
CA PRO A 217 -18.43 -8.21 -19.11
C PRO A 217 -17.68 -9.53 -18.87
N VAL A 218 -16.45 -9.67 -19.39
CA VAL A 218 -15.64 -10.88 -19.19
C VAL A 218 -15.22 -11.00 -17.74
N TYR A 219 -14.77 -9.93 -17.12
CA TYR A 219 -14.37 -9.94 -15.70
C TYR A 219 -15.56 -10.10 -14.77
N VAL A 220 -16.70 -9.50 -15.12
CA VAL A 220 -17.96 -9.71 -14.39
C VAL A 220 -18.37 -11.18 -14.43
N GLU A 221 -18.30 -11.83 -15.59
CA GLU A 221 -18.59 -13.26 -15.73
C GLU A 221 -17.66 -14.12 -14.85
N VAL A 222 -16.35 -13.85 -14.90
CA VAL A 222 -15.35 -14.57 -14.09
C VAL A 222 -15.61 -14.40 -12.58
N LEU A 223 -15.86 -13.18 -12.12
CA LEU A 223 -16.08 -12.89 -10.69
C LEU A 223 -17.46 -13.34 -10.19
N THR A 224 -18.43 -13.52 -11.09
CA THR A 224 -19.74 -14.12 -10.75
C THR A 224 -19.63 -15.64 -10.64
N ASN A 225 -18.67 -16.26 -11.33
CA ASN A 225 -18.47 -17.70 -11.29
C ASN A 225 -17.69 -18.13 -10.05
N THR A 226 -18.41 -18.47 -8.98
CA THR A 226 -17.84 -18.93 -7.70
C THR A 226 -16.87 -20.10 -7.84
N ALA A 227 -17.07 -20.99 -8.83
CA ALA A 227 -16.14 -22.09 -9.08
C ALA A 227 -14.75 -21.58 -9.48
N SER A 228 -14.66 -20.50 -10.28
CA SER A 228 -13.38 -19.89 -10.66
C SER A 228 -12.64 -19.29 -9.47
N ILE A 229 -13.36 -18.77 -8.46
CA ILE A 229 -12.77 -18.23 -7.23
C ILE A 229 -12.31 -19.37 -6.30
N LEU A 230 -13.14 -20.41 -6.12
CA LEU A 230 -12.79 -21.57 -5.29
C LEU A 230 -11.61 -22.34 -5.89
N ASP A 231 -11.64 -22.62 -7.20
CA ASP A 231 -10.56 -23.30 -7.91
C ASP A 231 -9.22 -22.54 -7.80
N TYR A 232 -9.25 -21.22 -7.72
CA TYR A 232 -8.03 -20.40 -7.52
C TYR A 232 -7.42 -20.68 -6.14
N TYR A 233 -8.23 -20.58 -5.08
CA TYR A 233 -7.74 -20.78 -3.71
C TYR A 233 -7.41 -22.24 -3.41
N GLU A 234 -8.12 -23.21 -3.99
CA GLU A 234 -7.79 -24.64 -3.86
C GLU A 234 -6.42 -24.95 -4.50
N ARG A 235 -6.15 -24.40 -5.69
CA ARG A 235 -4.84 -24.56 -6.36
C ARG A 235 -3.68 -23.93 -5.58
N GLU A 236 -3.83 -22.71 -5.07
CA GLU A 236 -2.79 -22.05 -4.26
C GLU A 236 -2.50 -22.81 -2.96
N CYS A 237 -3.51 -23.39 -2.31
CA CYS A 237 -3.34 -24.15 -1.07
C CYS A 237 -2.60 -25.48 -1.27
N GLU A 238 -2.77 -26.15 -2.41
CA GLU A 238 -2.11 -27.45 -2.68
C GLU A 238 -0.60 -27.32 -2.90
N VAL A 239 -0.13 -26.21 -3.49
CA VAL A 239 1.29 -25.97 -3.86
C VAL A 239 2.24 -25.92 -2.65
N THR A 240 1.73 -25.64 -1.45
CA THR A 240 2.58 -25.54 -0.24
C THR A 240 2.97 -26.91 0.34
N THR A 241 2.31 -28.00 -0.06
CA THR A 241 2.42 -29.30 0.63
C THR A 241 3.50 -30.23 0.07
N THR A 242 4.09 -29.93 -1.09
CA THR A 242 4.90 -30.92 -1.85
C THR A 242 6.42 -30.77 -1.76
N THR A 243 6.96 -29.90 -0.90
CA THR A 243 8.43 -29.69 -0.80
C THR A 243 9.02 -30.04 0.57
N THR A 244 8.67 -31.20 1.13
CA THR A 244 9.49 -31.84 2.18
C THR A 244 9.53 -33.34 1.98
N THR A 245 10.28 -33.82 0.97
CA THR A 245 10.68 -35.23 0.92
C THR A 245 12.14 -35.34 1.34
N THR A 246 12.27 -35.79 2.57
CA THR A 246 13.47 -36.19 3.31
C THR A 246 14.43 -37.05 2.47
N THR A 247 15.64 -36.55 2.26
CA THR A 247 16.78 -37.36 1.79
C THR A 247 17.25 -38.23 2.96
N THR A 248 16.76 -39.46 3.04
CA THR A 248 17.26 -40.44 4.01
C THR A 248 18.57 -41.03 3.48
N THR A 249 19.69 -40.52 3.99
CA THR A 249 21.03 -41.09 3.77
C THR A 249 21.12 -42.45 4.47
N THR A 250 21.15 -43.53 3.69
CA THR A 250 21.47 -44.88 4.18
C THR A 250 22.96 -44.99 4.46
N ALA A 251 23.30 -45.31 5.71
CA ALA A 251 24.67 -45.60 6.12
C ALA A 251 25.15 -46.95 5.52
N PRO A 252 26.43 -47.07 5.14
CA PRO A 252 26.97 -48.33 4.62
C PRO A 252 27.19 -49.36 5.76
N PRO A 253 27.09 -50.66 5.45
CA PRO A 253 27.27 -51.71 6.44
C PRO A 253 28.73 -51.81 6.90
N ALA A 254 28.92 -51.97 8.21
CA ALA A 254 30.21 -52.20 8.83
C ALA A 254 30.73 -53.62 8.52
N VAL A 255 32.03 -53.72 8.26
CA VAL A 255 32.84 -54.94 8.20
C VAL A 255 33.57 -55.10 9.53
#